data_AF-A0A8S3HSH3-F1
#
_entry.id   AF-A0A8S3HSH3-F1
#
_cell.length_a   1.000
_cell.length_b   1.000
_cell.length_c   1.000
_cell.angle_alpha   90.00
_cell.angle_beta   90.00
_cell.angle_gamma   90.00
#
_symmetry.space_group_name_H-M   'P 1'
#
loop_
_entity.id
_entity.type
_entity.pdbx_description
1 polymer ?
#
loop_
_entity_poly.entity_id
_entity_poly.type
_entity_poly.pdbx_seq_one_letter_code
_entity_poly.pdbx_strand_id
1 'polypeptide(L)'
;TFTTYTLLGNQLTPAKVFTSLALFALLISPLNAFPWVINGLVEANVSLKRVQRFMDIEPIDFDAYYENVPIDPFPILDHRSSLDIRIKQANFSWNSTDYIEPDEISLKNIDLTIVRGSLVLIFGRVGSGKTALLNGILGELNKINGSINVHNAVEN
;
A
#
# COMPACT_ATOMS: atom_id res chain seq x y z
N THR A 1 -1.36 -28.12 -48.24
CA THR A 1 -0.52 -29.10 -47.49
C THR A 1 -0.56 -30.50 -48.10
N PHE A 2 -1.72 -31.08 -48.41
CA PHE A 2 -1.75 -32.39 -49.10
C PHE A 2 -1.22 -32.34 -50.54
N THR A 3 -1.52 -31.28 -51.29
CA THR A 3 -1.03 -31.04 -52.67
C THR A 3 0.49 -30.91 -52.73
N THR A 4 1.10 -30.25 -51.75
CA THR A 4 2.55 -30.12 -51.64
C THR A 4 3.21 -31.44 -51.21
N TYR A 5 2.53 -32.25 -50.40
CA TYR A 5 3.00 -33.58 -49.98
C TYR A 5 3.04 -34.58 -51.13
N THR A 6 2.04 -34.57 -52.02
CA THR A 6 2.05 -35.36 -53.27
C THR A 6 3.09 -34.88 -54.27
N LEU A 7 3.26 -33.57 -54.43
CA LEU A 7 4.28 -32.99 -55.31
C LEU A 7 5.71 -33.37 -54.90
N LEU A 8 5.95 -33.62 -53.62
CA LEU A 8 7.23 -34.12 -53.09
C LEU A 8 7.44 -35.63 -53.31
N GLY A 9 6.58 -36.30 -54.08
CA GLY A 9 6.70 -37.71 -54.44
C GLY A 9 6.17 -38.72 -53.41
N ASN A 10 5.51 -38.25 -52.34
CA ASN A 10 4.96 -39.13 -51.32
C ASN A 10 3.57 -39.67 -51.71
N GLN A 11 3.29 -40.94 -51.39
CA GLN A 11 1.96 -41.52 -51.56
C GLN A 11 1.00 -41.04 -50.46
N LEU A 12 -0.10 -40.42 -50.89
CA LEU A 12 -1.26 -40.12 -50.04
C LEU A 12 -2.12 -41.37 -49.91
N THR A 13 -2.01 -42.05 -48.76
CA THR A 13 -2.94 -43.12 -48.41
C THR A 13 -4.17 -42.53 -47.69
N PRO A 14 -5.36 -43.16 -47.80
CA PRO A 14 -6.55 -42.72 -47.08
C PRO A 14 -6.32 -42.60 -45.58
N ALA A 15 -5.56 -43.53 -44.98
CA ALA A 15 -5.18 -43.49 -43.57
C ALA A 15 -4.47 -42.17 -43.20
N LYS A 16 -3.47 -41.74 -43.99
CA LYS A 16 -2.77 -40.47 -43.74
C LYS A 16 -3.72 -39.27 -43.84
N VAL A 17 -4.59 -39.25 -44.85
CA VAL A 17 -5.54 -38.14 -45.06
C VAL A 17 -6.53 -38.04 -43.90
N PHE A 18 -7.16 -39.15 -43.51
CA PHE A 18 -8.15 -39.16 -42.42
C PHE A 18 -7.49 -38.83 -41.07
N THR A 19 -6.32 -39.37 -40.77
CA THR A 19 -5.60 -39.07 -39.52
C THR A 19 -5.13 -37.61 -39.48
N SER A 20 -4.64 -37.06 -40.59
CA SER A 20 -4.25 -35.64 -40.67
C SER A 20 -5.45 -34.69 -40.55
N LEU A 21 -6.58 -35.00 -41.18
CA LEU A 21 -7.80 -34.21 -41.07
C LEU A 21 -8.34 -34.21 -39.63
N ALA A 22 -8.31 -35.37 -38.96
CA ALA A 22 -8.68 -35.48 -37.56
C ALA A 22 -7.76 -34.63 -36.66
N LEU A 23 -6.44 -34.64 -36.89
CA LEU A 23 -5.50 -33.78 -36.17
C LEU A 23 -5.78 -32.29 -36.38
N PHE A 24 -6.05 -31.86 -37.61
CA PHE A 24 -6.43 -30.47 -37.87
C PHE A 24 -7.72 -30.10 -37.16
N ALA A 25 -8.74 -30.96 -37.20
CA ALA A 25 -10.00 -30.73 -36.52
C ALA A 25 -9.83 -30.55 -34.99
N LEU A 26 -8.94 -31.35 -34.38
CA LEU A 26 -8.61 -31.23 -32.95
C LEU A 26 -7.85 -29.94 -32.63
N LEU A 27 -7.04 -29.42 -33.55
CA LEU A 27 -6.24 -28.20 -33.34
C LEU A 27 -7.03 -26.90 -33.53
N ILE A 28 -8.18 -26.93 -34.20
CA ILE A 28 -9.01 -25.72 -34.40
C ILE A 28 -9.45 -25.12 -33.06
N SER A 29 -9.87 -25.96 -32.11
CA SER A 29 -10.28 -25.49 -30.77
C SER A 29 -9.18 -24.76 -30.00
N PRO A 30 -7.98 -25.34 -29.79
CA PRO A 30 -6.90 -24.63 -29.09
C PRO A 30 -6.38 -23.41 -29.86
N LEU A 31 -6.37 -23.42 -31.20
CA LEU A 31 -6.00 -22.25 -31.99
C LEU A 31 -6.99 -21.10 -31.81
N ASN A 32 -8.29 -21.39 -31.72
CA ASN A 32 -9.32 -20.38 -31.46
C ASN A 32 -9.33 -19.90 -30.00
N ALA A 33 -8.90 -20.74 -29.06
CA ALA A 33 -8.73 -20.36 -27.65
C ALA A 33 -7.45 -19.55 -27.41
N PHE A 34 -6.46 -19.65 -28.31
CA PHE A 34 -5.15 -19.02 -28.14
C PHE A 34 -5.21 -17.50 -27.88
N PRO A 35 -6.00 -16.70 -28.63
CA PRO A 35 -6.11 -15.26 -28.35
C PRO A 35 -6.67 -14.95 -26.96
N TRP A 36 -7.62 -15.75 -26.49
CA TRP A 36 -8.21 -15.60 -25.15
C TRP A 36 -7.17 -15.88 -24.06
N VAL A 37 -6.33 -16.91 -24.23
CA VAL A 37 -5.25 -17.22 -23.29
C VAL A 37 -4.23 -16.09 -23.23
N ILE A 38 -3.83 -15.52 -24.37
CA ILE A 38 -2.90 -14.38 -24.42
C ILE A 38 -3.47 -13.18 -23.67
N ASN A 39 -4.75 -12.85 -23.90
CA ASN A 39 -5.41 -11.77 -23.15
C ASN A 39 -5.42 -12.06 -21.65
N GLY A 40 -5.77 -13.28 -21.24
CA GLY A 40 -5.75 -13.70 -19.85
C GLY A 40 -4.37 -13.57 -19.20
N LEU A 41 -3.29 -13.88 -19.93
CA LEU A 41 -1.92 -13.70 -19.44
C LEU A 41 -1.54 -12.23 -19.28
N VAL A 42 -1.95 -11.36 -20.22
CA VAL A 42 -1.72 -9.92 -20.12
C VAL A 42 -2.44 -9.33 -18.91
N GLU A 43 -3.72 -9.68 -18.73
CA GLU A 43 -4.52 -9.25 -17.59
C GLU A 43 -3.94 -9.75 -16.26
N ALA A 44 -3.53 -11.02 -16.20
CA ALA A 44 -2.89 -11.59 -15.02
C ALA A 44 -1.58 -10.87 -14.68
N ASN A 45 -0.76 -10.53 -15.67
CA ASN A 45 0.48 -9.79 -15.45
C ASN A 45 0.23 -8.39 -14.87
N VAL A 46 -0.75 -7.67 -15.41
CA VAL A 46 -1.16 -6.36 -14.87
C VAL A 46 -1.70 -6.48 -13.46
N SER A 47 -2.51 -7.50 -13.18
CA SER A 47 -3.06 -7.77 -11.85
C SER A 47 -1.95 -8.07 -10.83
N LEU A 48 -1.02 -8.96 -11.17
CA LEU A 48 0.12 -9.32 -10.31
C LEU A 48 1.00 -8.11 -9.99
N LYS A 49 1.26 -7.24 -10.98
CA LYS A 49 2.00 -5.98 -10.75
C LYS A 49 1.31 -5.06 -9.75
N ARG A 50 -0.02 -5.02 -9.74
CA ARG A 50 -0.78 -4.20 -8.76
C ARG A 50 -0.66 -4.78 -7.36
N VAL A 51 -0.77 -6.10 -7.21
CA VAL A 51 -0.60 -6.78 -5.92
C VAL A 51 0.83 -6.60 -5.40
N GLN A 52 1.82 -6.77 -6.26
CA GLN A 52 3.22 -6.55 -5.91
C GLN A 52 3.44 -5.11 -5.41
N ARG A 53 2.96 -4.10 -6.15
CA ARG A 53 3.09 -2.70 -5.72
C ARG A 53 2.48 -2.43 -4.34
N PHE A 54 1.36 -3.08 -4.02
CA PHE A 54 0.73 -2.95 -2.69
C PHE A 54 1.59 -3.59 -1.59
N MET A 55 2.15 -4.78 -1.86
CA MET A 55 3.04 -5.47 -0.92
C MET A 55 4.37 -4.73 -0.71
N ASP A 56 4.81 -3.96 -1.70
CA ASP A 56 6.03 -3.15 -1.65
C ASP A 56 5.82 -1.77 -0.96
N ILE A 57 4.61 -1.45 -0.47
CA ILE A 57 4.37 -0.23 0.30
C ILE A 57 5.13 -0.34 1.63
N GLU A 58 5.94 0.67 1.93
CA GLU A 58 6.67 0.74 3.19
C GLU A 58 5.68 0.87 4.37
N PRO A 59 5.70 -0.07 5.33
CA PRO A 59 4.86 0.04 6.51
C PRO A 59 5.32 1.21 7.37
N ILE A 60 4.36 1.90 7.99
CA ILE A 60 4.66 2.96 8.96
C ILE A 60 5.32 2.32 10.17
N ASP A 61 6.55 2.74 10.47
CA ASP A 61 7.25 2.39 11.70
C ASP A 61 6.75 3.30 12.83
N PHE A 62 5.85 2.76 13.65
CA PHE A 62 5.30 3.49 14.80
C PHE A 62 6.35 3.82 15.85
N ASP A 63 7.38 2.99 16.01
CA ASP A 63 8.46 3.21 16.98
C ASP A 63 9.39 4.35 16.54
N ALA A 64 9.55 4.53 15.23
CA ALA A 64 10.22 5.71 14.67
C ALA A 64 9.32 6.95 14.66
N TYR A 65 8.00 6.76 14.51
CA TYR A 65 7.03 7.84 14.46
C TYR A 65 6.86 8.53 15.82
N TYR A 66 6.65 7.74 16.88
CA TYR A 66 6.49 8.25 18.24
C TYR A 66 7.84 8.24 18.96
N GLU A 67 8.25 9.38 19.52
CA GLU A 67 9.44 9.41 20.35
C GLU A 67 9.20 8.57 21.60
N ASN A 68 10.03 7.55 21.81
CA ASN A 68 10.08 6.79 23.05
C ASN A 68 10.61 7.71 24.16
N VAL A 69 9.70 8.33 24.92
CA VAL A 69 10.10 9.02 26.15
C VAL A 69 10.48 7.94 27.17
N PRO A 70 11.72 7.95 27.71
CA PRO A 70 12.08 7.05 28.78
C PRO A 70 11.12 7.26 29.94
N ILE A 71 10.48 6.15 30.37
CA ILE A 71 9.65 6.11 31.58
C ILE A 71 10.49 6.72 32.71
N ASP A 72 9.99 7.80 33.33
CA ASP A 72 10.71 8.50 34.38
C ASP A 72 11.23 7.50 35.45
N PRO A 73 12.53 7.51 35.82
CA PRO A 73 13.10 6.54 36.75
C PRO A 73 12.54 6.60 38.17
N PHE A 74 11.74 7.64 38.47
CA PHE A 74 11.10 7.84 39.76
C PHE A 74 9.61 7.51 39.63
N PRO A 75 9.16 6.34 40.10
CA PRO A 75 7.73 6.10 40.27
C PRO A 75 7.29 7.05 41.38
N ILE A 76 6.78 8.21 41.01
CA ILE A 76 6.05 9.06 41.95
C ILE A 76 4.93 8.16 42.49
N LEU A 77 4.84 8.06 43.82
CA LEU A 77 3.92 7.23 44.59
C LEU A 77 2.45 7.67 44.43
N ASP A 78 2.06 8.08 43.23
CA ASP A 78 0.70 8.34 42.80
C ASP A 78 0.42 7.40 41.63
N HIS A 79 -0.62 6.59 41.73
CA HIS A 79 -1.12 5.71 40.65
C HIS A 79 -1.71 6.50 39.45
N ARG A 80 -1.21 7.70 39.18
CA ARG A 80 -1.55 8.60 38.08
C ARG A 80 -0.34 8.79 37.16
N SER A 81 0.42 7.72 36.92
CA SER A 81 1.49 7.71 35.93
C SER A 81 0.98 8.33 34.62
N SER A 82 1.76 9.32 34.19
CA SER A 82 1.40 10.43 33.33
C SER A 82 1.28 10.00 31.88
N LEU A 83 0.12 9.48 31.48
CA LEU A 83 -0.18 9.39 30.06
C LEU A 83 -0.42 10.79 29.49
N ASP A 84 0.55 11.35 28.78
CA ASP A 84 0.40 12.60 28.03
C ASP A 84 0.56 12.39 26.52
N ILE A 85 -0.15 13.23 25.75
CA ILE A 85 0.13 13.42 24.31
C ILE A 85 0.88 14.72 24.20
N ARG A 86 2.07 14.69 23.60
CA ARG A 86 2.92 15.86 23.43
C ARG A 86 3.40 15.96 21.99
N ILE A 87 3.12 17.09 21.35
CA ILE A 87 3.59 17.45 20.02
C ILE A 87 4.41 18.73 20.14
N LYS A 88 5.61 18.75 19.56
CA LYS A 88 6.51 19.91 19.55
C LYS A 88 6.96 20.26 18.15
N GLN A 89 6.65 21.49 17.72
CA GLN A 89 7.04 22.09 16.45
C GLN A 89 6.87 21.15 15.25
N ALA A 90 5.84 20.30 15.27
CA ALA A 90 5.68 19.25 14.29
C ALA A 90 4.96 19.76 13.03
N ASN A 91 5.47 19.35 11.87
CA ASN A 91 4.81 19.55 10.58
C ASN A 91 4.34 18.20 10.03
N PHE A 92 3.09 18.16 9.55
CA PHE A 92 2.48 16.93 9.03
C PHE A 92 2.04 17.09 7.57
N SER A 93 2.22 16.03 6.78
CA SER A 93 1.78 15.95 5.38
C SER A 93 1.20 14.57 5.05
N TRP A 94 0.28 14.55 4.09
CA TRP A 94 -0.23 13.31 3.49
C TRP A 94 0.77 12.67 2.54
N ASN A 95 1.72 13.46 2.03
CA ASN A 95 2.71 12.99 1.07
C ASN A 95 3.98 12.54 1.81
N SER A 96 4.58 11.46 1.35
CA SER A 96 5.76 10.84 1.95
C SER A 96 7.04 11.09 1.13
N THR A 97 7.03 12.08 0.23
CA THR A 97 8.16 12.34 -0.67
C THR A 97 9.31 13.06 0.02
N ASP A 98 10.55 12.77 -0.40
CA ASP A 98 11.78 13.41 0.12
C ASP A 98 11.78 14.95 -0.05
N TYR A 99 10.99 15.44 -1.00
CA TYR A 99 10.73 16.86 -1.23
C TYR A 99 9.25 17.12 -1.04
N ILE A 100 8.93 17.98 -0.07
CA ILE A 100 7.56 18.42 0.23
C ILE A 100 7.54 19.93 0.02
N GLU A 101 6.75 20.37 -0.96
CA GLU A 101 6.53 21.79 -1.19
C GLU A 101 5.80 22.40 0.03
N PRO A 102 6.06 23.67 0.39
CA PRO A 102 5.45 24.31 1.56
C PRO A 102 3.91 24.28 1.57
N ASP A 103 3.28 24.20 0.40
CA ASP A 103 1.83 24.16 0.24
C ASP A 103 1.22 22.76 0.42
N GLU A 104 2.05 21.70 0.37
CA GLU A 104 1.61 20.33 0.64
C GLU A 104 1.56 20.01 2.15
N ILE A 105 2.21 20.84 2.97
CA ILE A 105 2.18 20.70 4.43
C ILE A 105 0.78 21.02 4.95
N SER A 106 0.10 19.99 5.45
CA SER A 106 -1.29 20.05 5.92
C SER A 106 -1.43 20.67 7.31
N LEU A 107 -0.44 20.45 8.19
CA LEU A 107 -0.37 21.04 9.52
C LEU A 107 1.01 21.63 9.74
N LYS A 108 1.05 22.90 10.13
CA LYS A 108 2.28 23.68 10.25
C LYS A 108 2.54 24.06 11.70
N ASN A 109 3.74 23.76 12.19
CA ASN A 109 4.26 24.14 13.51
C ASN A 109 3.23 23.89 14.64
N ILE A 110 2.83 22.63 14.79
CA ILE A 110 1.89 22.23 15.84
C ILE A 110 2.65 22.05 17.15
N ASP A 111 2.20 22.77 18.18
CA ASP A 111 2.60 22.60 19.56
C ASP A 111 1.35 22.27 20.39
N LEU A 112 1.34 21.10 21.01
CA LEU A 112 0.18 20.61 21.78
C LEU A 112 0.66 19.76 22.95
N THR A 113 0.05 19.93 24.12
CA THR A 113 0.27 19.07 25.27
C THR A 113 -1.07 18.76 25.92
N ILE A 114 -1.42 17.48 26.00
CA ILE A 114 -2.66 16.99 26.58
C ILE A 114 -2.29 16.14 27.79
N VAL A 115 -2.81 16.53 28.95
CA VAL A 115 -2.59 15.81 30.22
C VAL A 115 -3.64 14.72 30.37
N ARG A 116 -3.25 13.58 30.96
CA ARG A 116 -4.17 12.48 31.30
C ARG A 116 -5.42 12.97 32.02
N GLY A 117 -6.57 12.43 31.65
CA GLY A 117 -7.86 12.72 32.30
C GLY A 117 -8.45 14.08 31.92
N SER A 118 -7.84 14.80 30.97
CA SER A 118 -8.44 16.01 30.40
C SER A 118 -9.45 15.66 29.31
N LEU A 119 -10.52 16.45 29.21
CA LEU A 119 -11.43 16.46 28.07
C LEU A 119 -11.05 17.65 27.19
N VAL A 120 -10.47 17.39 26.02
CA VAL A 120 -10.00 18.43 25.10
C VAL A 120 -10.98 18.58 23.94
N LEU A 121 -11.44 19.81 23.70
CA LEU A 121 -12.27 20.16 22.56
C LEU A 121 -11.42 20.87 21.49
N ILE A 122 -11.41 20.33 20.28
CA ILE A 122 -10.74 20.93 19.12
C ILE A 122 -11.79 21.56 18.21
N PHE A 123 -11.74 22.88 17.99
CA PHE A 123 -12.67 23.61 17.14
C PHE A 123 -11.95 24.51 16.13
N GLY A 124 -12.64 24.87 15.04
CA GLY A 124 -12.08 25.68 13.96
C GLY A 124 -12.92 25.61 12.68
N ARG A 125 -12.62 26.43 11.67
CA ARG A 125 -13.33 26.47 10.38
C ARG A 125 -13.25 25.14 9.62
N VAL A 126 -14.19 24.88 8.71
CA VAL A 126 -14.09 23.73 7.79
C VAL A 126 -12.77 23.83 7.01
N GLY A 127 -12.03 22.72 6.91
CA GLY A 127 -10.70 22.68 6.27
C GLY A 127 -9.53 23.14 7.14
N SER A 128 -9.74 23.50 8.42
CA SER A 128 -8.67 23.97 9.30
C SER A 128 -7.71 22.89 9.83
N GLY A 129 -7.77 21.66 9.30
CA GLY A 129 -6.89 20.57 9.72
C GLY A 129 -7.25 19.84 11.03
N LYS A 130 -8.49 19.93 11.53
CA LYS A 130 -8.89 19.22 12.78
C LYS A 130 -8.77 17.70 12.66
N THR A 131 -9.35 17.12 11.60
CA THR A 131 -9.23 15.69 11.31
C THR A 131 -7.78 15.32 11.01
N ALA A 132 -7.07 16.19 10.27
CA ALA A 132 -5.64 16.00 10.05
C ALA A 132 -4.88 15.93 11.38
N LEU A 133 -5.18 16.79 12.37
CA LEU A 133 -4.50 16.76 13.66
C LEU A 133 -4.71 15.44 14.40
N LEU A 134 -5.93 14.88 14.35
CA LEU A 134 -6.21 13.56 14.89
C LEU A 134 -5.43 12.47 14.15
N ASN A 135 -5.40 12.53 12.83
CA ASN A 135 -4.67 11.58 12.00
C ASN A 135 -3.15 11.65 12.21
N GLY A 136 -2.60 12.83 12.50
CA GLY A 136 -1.21 13.00 12.92
C GLY A 136 -0.94 12.43 14.31
N ILE A 137 -1.91 12.52 15.23
CA ILE A 137 -1.79 11.85 16.53
C ILE A 137 -1.82 10.33 16.37
N LEU A 138 -2.62 9.80 15.45
CA LEU A 138 -2.79 8.36 15.18
C LEU A 138 -1.68 7.75 14.29
N GLY A 139 -0.77 8.56 13.76
CA GLY A 139 0.29 8.08 12.87
C GLY A 139 -0.13 7.89 11.41
N GLU A 140 -1.34 8.32 11.01
CA GLU A 140 -1.82 8.23 9.63
C GLU A 140 -1.27 9.34 8.72
N LEU A 141 -0.75 10.42 9.30
CA LEU A 141 -0.05 11.49 8.56
C LEU A 141 1.45 11.36 8.77
N ASN A 142 2.23 11.61 7.72
CA ASN A 142 3.68 11.64 7.82
C ASN A 142 4.13 12.86 8.63
N LYS A 143 4.95 12.62 9.65
CA LYS A 143 5.63 13.65 10.43
C LYS A 143 6.91 14.03 9.68
N ILE A 144 6.95 15.24 9.13
CA ILE A 144 8.11 15.73 8.36
C ILE A 144 9.25 16.08 9.31
N ASN A 145 8.93 16.74 10.42
CA ASN A 145 9.87 17.18 11.44
C ASN A 145 9.13 17.43 12.76
N GLY A 146 9.89 17.84 13.77
CA GLY A 146 9.41 17.98 15.14
C GLY A 146 9.20 16.62 15.80
N SER A 147 8.50 16.64 16.93
CA SER A 147 8.28 15.42 17.70
C SER A 147 6.85 15.21 18.13
N ILE A 148 6.49 13.94 18.24
CA ILE A 148 5.24 13.49 18.84
C ILE A 148 5.56 12.36 19.81
N ASN A 149 5.01 12.46 21.01
CA ASN A 149 5.05 11.42 22.02
C ASN A 149 3.62 11.13 22.48
N VAL A 150 3.30 9.84 22.54
CA VAL A 150 2.06 9.32 23.09
C VAL A 150 2.47 8.24 24.08
N HIS A 151 2.22 8.46 25.36
CA HIS A 151 2.53 7.49 26.40
C HIS A 151 1.58 6.28 26.26
N ASN A 152 2.14 5.08 26.04
CA ASN A 152 1.48 3.80 25.72
C ASN A 152 0.80 3.69 24.33
N ALA A 153 1.63 3.47 23.31
CA ALA A 153 1.31 2.60 22.17
C ALA A 153 2.64 1.95 21.79
N VAL A 154 3.10 0.88 22.45
CA VAL A 154 2.75 -0.51 22.16
C VAL A 154 2.96 -1.37 23.42
N GLU A 155 1.88 -1.87 24.02
CA GLU A 155 1.90 -3.19 24.69
C GLU A 155 1.21 -4.15 23.72
N ASN A 156 1.92 -5.23 23.38
CA ASN A 156 1.54 -6.27 22.40
C ASN A 156 0.09 -6.74 22.47
#